data_AF-A0A842R726-F1
#
_entry.id   AF-A0A842R726-F1
#
_cell.length_a   1.000
_cell.length_b   1.000
_cell.length_c   1.000
_cell.angle_alpha   90.00
_cell.angle_beta   90.00
_cell.angle_gamma   90.00
#
_symmetry.space_group_name_H-M   'P 1'
#
loop_
_entity.id
_entity.type
_entity.pdbx_description
1 polymer ?
#
loop_
_entity_poly.entity_id
_entity_poly.type
_entity_poly.pdbx_seq_one_letter_code
_entity_poly.pdbx_strand_id
1 'polypeptide(L)'
;MFKKFTDKLSRKAKSAVKSGANRAKSKAKSAVRDAAEDAVENFVKNAKKVDKTIKGKVIWDFDTFKSEWEKVASDPVQSVLFFINAAYVYLKDRKTGDAMVTILIPTPYLNKDPSSPSGFRLNPKGDGYLLMHMAEDGNIVKSYMGGTDKNNYEIDEDEFEMHVVGLGVDERSATVIIQSGGKHFNSPVNLKRNNDDQWKLFNISNIATGVRETEDEKYDF
;
A
#
# COMPACT_ATOMS: atom_id res chain seq x y z
N MET A 1 0.61 -30.79 51.32
CA MET A 1 0.05 -31.41 50.10
C MET A 1 -0.96 -30.51 49.37
N PHE A 2 -1.74 -29.67 50.07
CA PHE A 2 -2.76 -28.76 49.48
C PHE A 2 -2.22 -27.65 48.54
N LYS A 3 -1.07 -27.03 48.84
CA LYS A 3 -0.52 -25.88 48.07
C LYS A 3 -0.13 -26.23 46.62
N LYS A 4 0.31 -27.48 46.37
CA LYS A 4 0.64 -27.97 45.01
C LYS A 4 -0.60 -28.20 44.15
N PHE A 5 -1.76 -28.48 44.77
CA PHE A 5 -3.00 -28.74 44.05
C PHE A 5 -3.67 -27.43 43.59
N THR A 6 -3.66 -26.41 44.45
CA THR A 6 -4.18 -25.06 44.15
C THR A 6 -3.37 -24.37 43.05
N ASP A 7 -2.05 -24.53 43.04
CA ASP A 7 -1.18 -23.97 41.99
C ASP A 7 -1.42 -24.63 40.63
N LYS A 8 -1.69 -25.94 40.59
CA LYS A 8 -1.97 -26.69 39.36
C LYS A 8 -3.31 -26.29 38.75
N LEU A 9 -4.32 -26.03 39.59
CA LEU A 9 -5.64 -25.52 39.16
C LEU A 9 -5.55 -24.07 38.65
N SER A 10 -4.82 -23.21 39.36
CA SER A 10 -4.58 -21.80 38.94
C SER A 10 -3.87 -21.70 37.58
N ARG A 11 -2.84 -22.53 37.35
CA ARG A 11 -2.13 -22.58 36.05
C ARG A 11 -3.01 -23.09 34.91
N LYS A 12 -3.83 -24.13 35.14
CA LYS A 12 -4.79 -24.63 34.14
C LYS A 12 -5.85 -23.59 33.78
N ALA A 13 -6.38 -22.86 34.76
CA ALA A 13 -7.35 -21.79 34.53
C ALA A 13 -6.75 -20.64 33.70
N LYS A 14 -5.54 -20.16 34.06
CA LYS A 14 -4.84 -19.12 33.29
C LYS A 14 -4.51 -19.57 31.85
N SER A 15 -4.12 -20.82 31.67
CA SER A 15 -3.88 -21.42 30.35
C SER A 15 -5.15 -21.45 29.48
N ALA A 16 -6.28 -21.88 30.06
CA ALA A 16 -7.56 -21.98 29.34
C ALA A 16 -8.11 -20.59 28.93
N VAL A 17 -7.98 -19.60 29.82
CA VAL A 17 -8.35 -18.20 29.52
C VAL A 17 -7.47 -17.63 28.41
N LYS A 18 -6.16 -17.87 28.45
CA LYS A 18 -5.23 -17.40 27.41
C LYS A 18 -5.48 -18.08 26.06
N SER A 19 -5.80 -19.39 26.05
CA SER A 19 -6.18 -20.09 24.81
C SER A 19 -7.53 -19.60 24.27
N GLY A 20 -8.52 -19.32 25.13
CA GLY A 20 -9.81 -18.77 24.73
C GLY A 20 -9.69 -17.37 24.12
N ALA A 21 -8.89 -16.50 24.74
CA ALA A 21 -8.62 -15.16 24.23
C ALA A 21 -7.89 -15.18 22.86
N ASN A 22 -6.93 -16.09 22.67
CA ASN A 22 -6.23 -16.24 21.40
C ASN A 22 -7.16 -16.77 20.30
N ARG A 23 -8.04 -17.73 20.61
CA ARG A 23 -9.02 -18.26 19.66
C ARG A 23 -10.06 -17.21 19.25
N ALA A 24 -10.49 -16.37 20.20
CA ALA A 24 -11.39 -15.25 19.94
C ALA A 24 -10.73 -14.17 19.05
N LYS A 25 -9.47 -13.82 19.33
CA LYS A 25 -8.69 -12.89 18.48
C LYS A 25 -8.48 -13.43 17.06
N SER A 26 -8.19 -14.72 16.92
CA SER A 26 -8.04 -15.37 15.61
C SER A 26 -9.36 -15.36 14.82
N LYS A 27 -10.49 -15.69 15.47
CA LYS A 27 -11.81 -15.62 14.83
C LYS A 27 -12.20 -14.19 14.43
N ALA A 28 -11.94 -13.21 15.28
CA ALA A 28 -12.19 -11.80 14.97
C ALA A 28 -11.33 -11.33 13.79
N LYS A 29 -10.05 -11.74 13.72
CA LYS A 29 -9.15 -11.41 12.60
C LYS A 29 -9.62 -12.06 11.28
N SER A 30 -10.10 -13.31 11.32
CA SER A 30 -10.70 -13.96 10.14
C SER A 30 -11.95 -13.22 9.68
N ALA A 31 -12.89 -12.95 10.60
CA ALA A 31 -14.14 -12.27 10.25
C ALA A 31 -13.92 -10.85 9.68
N VAL A 32 -12.92 -10.12 10.18
CA VAL A 32 -12.54 -8.81 9.62
C VAL A 32 -11.93 -8.97 8.22
N ARG A 33 -11.13 -10.01 7.97
CA ARG A 33 -10.58 -10.30 6.64
C ARG A 33 -11.70 -10.67 5.67
N ASP A 34 -12.57 -11.59 6.06
CA ASP A 34 -13.67 -12.07 5.22
C ASP A 34 -14.65 -10.92 4.93
N ALA A 35 -14.96 -10.06 5.92
CA ALA A 35 -15.77 -8.86 5.69
C ALA A 35 -15.07 -7.81 4.81
N ALA A 36 -13.75 -7.68 4.87
CA ALA A 36 -12.99 -6.82 3.98
C ALA A 36 -12.97 -7.37 2.55
N GLU A 37 -12.81 -8.69 2.39
CA GLU A 37 -12.91 -9.39 1.11
C GLU A 37 -14.32 -9.22 0.50
N ASP A 38 -15.38 -9.43 1.29
CA ASP A 38 -16.78 -9.23 0.84
C ASP A 38 -17.08 -7.76 0.50
N ALA A 39 -16.56 -6.81 1.27
CA ALA A 39 -16.74 -5.39 0.99
C ALA A 39 -16.00 -4.97 -0.30
N VAL A 40 -14.80 -5.51 -0.51
CA VAL A 40 -14.05 -5.33 -1.76
C VAL A 40 -14.79 -6.01 -2.91
N GLU A 41 -15.32 -7.21 -2.74
CA GLU A 41 -16.05 -7.93 -3.80
C GLU A 41 -17.34 -7.19 -4.18
N ASN A 42 -18.10 -6.70 -3.20
CA ASN A 42 -19.30 -5.89 -3.44
C ASN A 42 -18.98 -4.53 -4.05
N PHE A 43 -17.86 -3.91 -3.67
CA PHE A 43 -17.37 -2.71 -4.33
C PHE A 43 -16.96 -3.01 -5.77
N VAL A 44 -16.21 -4.09 -6.03
CA VAL A 44 -15.82 -4.54 -7.38
C VAL A 44 -17.04 -4.83 -8.26
N LYS A 45 -18.13 -5.37 -7.68
CA LYS A 45 -19.41 -5.59 -8.40
C LYS A 45 -20.07 -4.29 -8.85
N ASN A 46 -19.89 -3.19 -8.11
CA ASN A 46 -20.49 -1.88 -8.41
C ASN A 46 -19.52 -0.92 -9.12
N ALA A 47 -18.21 -1.10 -8.95
CA ALA A 47 -17.19 -0.39 -9.67
C ALA A 47 -17.24 -0.81 -11.14
N LYS A 48 -16.90 0.12 -12.03
CA LYS A 48 -16.73 -0.24 -13.43
C LYS A 48 -15.55 -1.22 -13.47
N LYS A 49 -15.80 -2.46 -13.88
CA LYS A 49 -14.73 -3.42 -14.17
C LYS A 49 -13.91 -2.82 -15.31
N VAL A 50 -12.69 -2.43 -14.99
CA VAL A 50 -11.72 -1.87 -15.93
C VAL A 50 -10.59 -2.86 -15.92
N ASP A 51 -10.29 -3.51 -17.04
CA ASP A 51 -9.11 -4.36 -17.17
C ASP A 51 -8.15 -3.65 -18.11
N LYS A 52 -7.23 -2.89 -17.53
CA LYS A 52 -6.33 -2.01 -18.28
C LYS A 52 -4.94 -2.00 -17.67
N THR A 53 -3.95 -2.25 -18.51
CA THR A 53 -2.55 -1.97 -18.19
C THR A 53 -2.24 -0.51 -18.50
N ILE A 54 -1.66 0.19 -17.53
CA ILE A 54 -1.14 1.55 -17.67
C ILE A 54 0.38 1.46 -17.67
N LYS A 55 1.01 2.06 -18.68
CA LYS A 55 2.47 2.14 -18.77
C LYS A 55 2.96 3.43 -18.13
N GLY A 56 4.12 3.36 -17.50
CA GLY A 56 4.80 4.49 -16.89
C GLY A 56 6.30 4.42 -17.13
N LYS A 57 6.98 5.52 -16.81
CA LYS A 57 8.44 5.62 -16.79
C LYS A 57 8.85 6.18 -15.44
N VAL A 58 9.89 5.63 -14.84
CA VAL A 58 10.41 6.14 -13.55
C VAL A 58 10.96 7.55 -13.78
N ILE A 59 10.53 8.49 -12.93
CA ILE A 59 10.96 9.90 -13.00
C ILE A 59 11.74 10.17 -11.73
N TRP A 60 13.06 10.34 -11.88
CA TRP A 60 13.99 10.46 -10.76
C TRP A 60 14.10 11.86 -10.16
N ASP A 61 13.82 12.88 -10.95
CA ASP A 61 13.94 14.28 -10.54
C ASP A 61 12.62 14.82 -10.00
N PHE A 62 12.65 15.51 -8.85
CA PHE A 62 11.45 15.99 -8.18
C PHE A 62 10.69 17.04 -8.99
N ASP A 63 11.39 18.01 -9.60
CA ASP A 63 10.74 19.10 -10.33
C ASP A 63 10.06 18.57 -11.60
N THR A 64 10.74 17.68 -12.31
CA THR A 64 10.19 16.95 -13.46
C THR A 64 9.00 16.11 -13.04
N PHE A 65 9.13 15.32 -11.97
CA PHE A 65 8.04 14.48 -11.45
C PHE A 65 6.80 15.31 -11.11
N LYS A 66 6.99 16.41 -10.38
CA LYS A 66 5.91 17.31 -9.98
C LYS A 66 5.23 17.91 -11.21
N SER A 67 6.00 18.39 -12.18
CA SER A 67 5.46 18.99 -13.40
C SER A 67 4.67 17.97 -14.23
N GLU A 68 5.18 16.75 -14.41
CA GLU A 68 4.48 15.71 -15.16
C GLU A 68 3.21 15.24 -14.44
N TRP A 69 3.25 15.09 -13.12
CA TRP A 69 2.07 14.74 -12.33
C TRP A 69 0.99 15.81 -12.41
N GLU A 70 1.34 17.10 -12.27
CA GLU A 70 0.38 18.22 -12.30
C GLU A 70 -0.42 18.29 -13.60
N LYS A 71 0.15 17.86 -14.74
CA LYS A 71 -0.55 17.79 -16.04
C LYS A 71 -1.68 16.77 -16.05
N VAL A 72 -1.60 15.74 -15.20
CA VAL A 72 -2.54 14.61 -15.17
C VAL A 72 -3.19 14.40 -13.79
N ALA A 73 -3.02 15.34 -12.86
CA ALA A 73 -3.45 15.20 -11.48
C ALA A 73 -4.98 15.08 -11.32
N SER A 74 -5.76 15.47 -12.33
CA SER A 74 -7.22 15.31 -12.38
C SER A 74 -7.67 13.87 -12.72
N ASP A 75 -6.75 12.98 -13.08
CA ASP A 75 -7.01 11.54 -13.28
C ASP A 75 -6.57 10.74 -12.02
N PRO A 76 -7.51 10.03 -11.35
CA PRO A 76 -7.18 9.27 -10.15
C PRO A 76 -6.25 8.10 -10.44
N VAL A 77 -6.34 7.46 -11.62
CA VAL A 77 -5.47 6.34 -12.00
C VAL A 77 -4.03 6.83 -12.18
N GLN A 78 -3.84 7.99 -12.81
CA GLN A 78 -2.52 8.58 -12.97
C GLN A 78 -1.90 8.94 -11.62
N SER A 79 -2.68 9.47 -10.68
CA SER A 79 -2.16 9.77 -9.33
C SER A 79 -1.66 8.52 -8.59
N VAL A 80 -2.29 7.35 -8.79
CA VAL A 80 -1.79 6.07 -8.25
C VAL A 80 -0.51 5.61 -8.97
N LEU A 81 -0.44 5.75 -10.30
CA LEU A 81 0.77 5.44 -11.07
C LEU A 81 1.97 6.26 -10.58
N PHE A 82 1.78 7.58 -10.40
CA PHE A 82 2.82 8.47 -9.88
C PHE A 82 3.18 8.13 -8.43
N PHE A 83 2.25 7.67 -7.60
CA PHE A 83 2.57 7.19 -6.26
C PHE A 83 3.49 5.97 -6.29
N ILE A 84 3.23 5.00 -7.16
CA ILE A 84 4.08 3.81 -7.29
C ILE A 84 5.49 4.21 -7.77
N ASN A 85 5.58 5.12 -8.74
CA ASN A 85 6.85 5.70 -9.19
C ASN A 85 7.60 6.37 -8.02
N ALA A 86 6.94 7.25 -7.26
CA ALA A 86 7.53 7.91 -6.10
C ALA A 86 7.98 6.92 -5.00
N ALA A 87 7.21 5.86 -4.76
CA ALA A 87 7.57 4.79 -3.82
C ALA A 87 8.79 4.00 -4.30
N TYR A 88 8.92 3.78 -5.61
CA TYR A 88 10.11 3.15 -6.19
C TYR A 88 11.33 4.06 -6.10
N VAL A 89 11.18 5.36 -6.36
CA VAL A 89 12.25 6.32 -6.12
C VAL A 89 12.63 6.32 -4.64
N TYR A 90 11.68 6.26 -3.71
CA TYR A 90 11.96 6.18 -2.26
C TYR A 90 12.80 4.96 -1.89
N LEU A 91 12.61 3.81 -2.55
CA LEU A 91 13.41 2.59 -2.36
C LEU A 91 14.91 2.84 -2.64
N LYS A 92 15.23 3.71 -3.61
CA LYS A 92 16.60 3.99 -4.06
C LYS A 92 17.19 5.27 -3.47
N ASP A 93 16.40 6.32 -3.42
CA ASP A 93 16.68 7.62 -2.83
C ASP A 93 15.48 8.06 -1.97
N ARG A 94 15.62 7.80 -0.66
CA ARG A 94 14.58 8.13 0.32
C ARG A 94 14.23 9.61 0.36
N LYS A 95 15.20 10.51 0.16
CA LYS A 95 14.95 11.95 0.30
C LYS A 95 14.08 12.44 -0.86
N THR A 96 14.46 12.08 -2.07
CA THR A 96 13.75 12.47 -3.29
C THR A 96 12.38 11.80 -3.36
N GLY A 97 12.30 10.50 -3.05
CA GLY A 97 11.03 9.77 -2.99
C GLY A 97 10.07 10.31 -1.93
N ASP A 98 10.56 10.71 -0.74
CA ASP A 98 9.71 11.29 0.31
C ASP A 98 9.07 12.59 -0.19
N ALA A 99 9.87 13.46 -0.82
CA ALA A 99 9.39 14.69 -1.41
C ALA A 99 8.33 14.42 -2.51
N MET A 100 8.56 13.46 -3.40
CA MET A 100 7.58 13.08 -4.43
C MET A 100 6.29 12.51 -3.84
N VAL A 101 6.35 11.67 -2.80
CA VAL A 101 5.13 11.14 -2.16
C VAL A 101 4.36 12.26 -1.47
N THR A 102 5.03 13.24 -0.84
CA THR A 102 4.34 14.30 -0.11
C THR A 102 3.43 15.17 -0.98
N ILE A 103 3.71 15.33 -2.28
CA ILE A 103 2.80 16.07 -3.17
C ILE A 103 1.56 15.26 -3.55
N LEU A 104 1.56 13.94 -3.32
CA LEU A 104 0.44 13.03 -3.62
C LEU A 104 -0.46 12.76 -2.41
N ILE A 105 -0.06 13.19 -1.21
CA ILE A 105 -0.78 12.98 0.05
C ILE A 105 -1.39 14.31 0.53
N PRO A 106 -2.57 14.32 1.16
CA PRO A 106 -3.15 15.55 1.68
C PRO A 106 -2.30 16.18 2.79
N THR A 107 -2.10 17.49 2.73
CA THR A 107 -1.29 18.27 3.68
C THR A 107 -1.54 18.01 5.17
N PRO A 108 -2.78 17.77 5.66
CA PRO A 108 -3.02 17.44 7.06
C PRO A 108 -2.31 16.19 7.59
N TYR A 109 -1.86 15.29 6.70
CA TYR A 109 -1.12 14.08 7.05
C TYR A 109 0.40 14.25 6.99
N LEU A 110 0.88 15.47 6.68
CA LEU A 110 2.29 15.79 6.46
C LEU A 110 2.85 16.68 7.57
N ASN A 111 4.16 16.61 7.76
CA ASN A 111 4.89 17.55 8.60
C ASN A 111 5.56 18.61 7.70
N LYS A 112 5.53 19.88 8.11
CA LYS A 112 6.29 20.94 7.42
C LYS A 112 7.79 20.68 7.54
N ASP A 113 8.51 20.80 6.43
CA ASP A 113 9.97 20.71 6.38
C ASP A 113 10.50 21.60 5.25
N PRO A 114 11.02 22.80 5.57
CA PRO A 114 11.56 23.72 4.56
C PRO A 114 12.79 23.19 3.81
N SER A 115 13.43 22.12 4.29
CA SER A 115 14.58 21.50 3.63
C SER A 115 14.19 20.46 2.58
N SER A 116 12.91 20.07 2.54
CA SER A 116 12.35 19.20 1.51
C SER A 116 11.99 20.02 0.26
N PRO A 117 12.25 19.51 -0.96
CA PRO A 117 11.82 20.15 -2.21
C PRO A 117 10.32 20.48 -2.25
N SER A 118 9.47 19.67 -1.61
CA SER A 118 8.02 19.93 -1.54
C SER A 118 7.62 20.89 -0.42
N GLY A 119 8.53 21.24 0.49
CA GLY A 119 8.26 21.95 1.75
C GLY A 119 7.63 21.06 2.84
N PHE A 120 7.49 19.76 2.59
CA PHE A 120 6.88 18.79 3.49
C PHE A 120 7.67 17.49 3.56
N ARG A 121 7.42 16.72 4.62
CA ARG A 121 7.88 15.35 4.80
C ARG A 121 6.75 14.46 5.33
N LEU A 122 6.84 13.17 5.09
CA LEU A 122 5.84 12.23 5.60
C LEU A 122 5.85 12.16 7.13
N ASN A 123 4.67 11.93 7.71
CA ASN A 123 4.55 11.65 9.13
C ASN A 123 5.11 10.24 9.42
N PRO A 124 6.17 10.10 10.24
CA PRO A 124 6.82 8.81 10.49
C PRO A 124 5.94 7.81 11.26
N LYS A 125 4.80 8.22 11.81
CA LYS A 125 3.84 7.35 12.51
C LYS A 125 2.63 6.97 11.67
N GLY A 126 2.49 7.52 10.46
CA GLY A 126 1.37 7.29 9.54
C GLY A 126 1.84 6.71 8.22
N ASP A 127 1.50 7.37 7.11
CA ASP A 127 1.89 6.92 5.76
C ASP A 127 3.41 6.80 5.59
N GLY A 128 4.22 7.59 6.33
CA GLY A 128 5.68 7.44 6.33
C GLY A 128 6.17 6.10 6.88
N TYR A 129 5.48 5.52 7.88
CA TYR A 129 5.79 4.19 8.38
C TYR A 129 5.45 3.12 7.33
N LEU A 130 4.30 3.26 6.66
CA LEU A 130 3.88 2.32 5.62
C LEU A 130 4.80 2.36 4.40
N LEU A 131 5.22 3.55 3.97
CA LEU A 131 6.18 3.69 2.89
C LEU A 131 7.55 3.11 3.25
N MET A 132 8.00 3.31 4.49
CA MET A 132 9.23 2.69 4.99
C MET A 132 9.13 1.16 4.96
N HIS A 133 8.00 0.59 5.37
CA HIS A 133 7.76 -0.86 5.30
C HIS A 133 7.80 -1.38 3.86
N MET A 134 7.21 -0.65 2.91
CA MET A 134 7.32 -0.96 1.48
C MET A 134 8.75 -0.87 0.93
N ALA A 135 9.61 -0.07 1.56
CA ALA A 135 11.01 0.06 1.16
C ALA A 135 11.93 -0.98 1.82
N GLU A 136 11.56 -1.49 3.00
CA GLU A 136 12.27 -2.60 3.67
C GLU A 136 12.14 -3.89 2.85
N ASP A 137 10.95 -4.16 2.30
CA ASP A 137 10.72 -5.20 1.29
C ASP A 137 10.40 -4.54 -0.06
N GLY A 138 11.45 -4.21 -0.81
CA GLY A 138 11.32 -3.53 -2.10
C GLY A 138 10.52 -4.32 -3.14
N ASN A 139 10.31 -5.63 -2.95
CA ASN A 139 9.47 -6.43 -3.84
C ASN A 139 8.00 -6.01 -3.74
N ILE A 140 7.57 -5.44 -2.61
CA ILE A 140 6.22 -4.87 -2.47
C ILE A 140 5.98 -3.81 -3.53
N VAL A 141 6.86 -2.82 -3.67
CA VAL A 141 6.73 -1.74 -4.67
C VAL A 141 6.84 -2.30 -6.09
N LYS A 142 7.89 -3.08 -6.37
CA LYS A 142 8.16 -3.66 -7.69
C LYS A 142 7.00 -4.53 -8.19
N SER A 143 6.29 -5.19 -7.28
CA SER A 143 5.12 -6.01 -7.64
C SER A 143 3.97 -5.22 -8.27
N TYR A 144 3.88 -3.91 -8.01
CA TYR A 144 2.90 -3.01 -8.64
C TYR A 144 3.40 -2.37 -9.94
N MET A 145 4.64 -2.68 -10.33
CA MET A 145 5.33 -2.16 -11.52
C MET A 145 5.56 -3.25 -12.59
N GLY A 146 4.85 -4.39 -12.48
CA GLY A 146 4.98 -5.53 -13.39
C GLY A 146 5.87 -6.67 -12.86
N GLY A 147 6.57 -6.46 -11.75
CA GLY A 147 7.36 -7.50 -11.10
C GLY A 147 6.51 -8.63 -10.51
N THR A 148 7.02 -9.85 -10.54
CA THR A 148 6.39 -11.07 -10.03
C THR A 148 7.39 -11.93 -9.28
N ASP A 149 6.90 -12.86 -8.46
CA ASP A 149 7.76 -13.86 -7.80
C ASP A 149 8.50 -14.79 -8.79
N LYS A 150 8.00 -14.92 -10.02
CA LYS A 150 8.60 -15.79 -11.06
C LYS A 150 9.73 -15.13 -11.84
N ASN A 151 9.76 -13.80 -11.91
CA ASN A 151 10.83 -13.04 -12.56
C ASN A 151 11.65 -12.26 -11.54
N ASN A 152 11.71 -12.73 -10.29
CA ASN A 152 12.47 -12.10 -9.21
C ASN A 152 12.14 -10.61 -8.99
N TYR A 153 10.88 -10.24 -9.24
CA TYR A 153 10.37 -8.87 -9.20
C TYR A 153 11.19 -7.88 -10.04
N GLU A 154 11.79 -8.34 -11.13
CA GLU A 154 12.43 -7.46 -12.11
C GLU A 154 11.39 -6.54 -12.76
N ILE A 155 11.81 -5.30 -13.03
CA ILE A 155 11.00 -4.26 -13.65
C ILE A 155 11.79 -3.56 -14.75
N ASP A 156 11.09 -3.05 -15.76
CA ASP A 156 11.64 -2.11 -16.73
C ASP A 156 11.38 -0.68 -16.25
N GLU A 157 12.41 0.06 -15.87
CA GLU A 157 12.25 1.43 -15.35
C GLU A 157 11.83 2.44 -16.43
N ASP A 158 12.09 2.14 -17.71
CA ASP A 158 11.71 2.98 -18.84
C ASP A 158 10.28 2.73 -19.32
N GLU A 159 9.74 1.53 -19.05
CA GLU A 159 8.39 1.13 -19.48
C GLU A 159 7.70 0.20 -18.45
N PHE A 160 7.60 0.62 -17.19
CA PHE A 160 6.96 -0.19 -16.15
C PHE A 160 5.43 -0.25 -16.33
N GLU A 161 4.81 -1.31 -15.81
CA GLU A 161 3.39 -1.56 -15.97
C GLU A 161 2.62 -1.58 -14.64
N MET A 162 1.49 -0.87 -14.59
CA MET A 162 0.53 -0.95 -13.50
C MET A 162 -0.80 -1.51 -14.03
N HIS A 163 -1.27 -2.61 -13.45
CA HIS A 163 -2.54 -3.24 -13.84
C HIS A 163 -3.69 -2.70 -13.00
N VAL A 164 -4.63 -2.01 -13.66
CA VAL A 164 -5.87 -1.52 -13.05
C VAL A 164 -6.98 -2.49 -13.40
N VAL A 165 -7.65 -3.01 -12.37
CA VAL A 165 -8.70 -4.03 -12.48
C VAL A 165 -10.10 -3.51 -12.10
N GLY A 166 -10.17 -2.29 -11.57
CA GLY A 166 -11.42 -1.63 -11.22
C GLY A 166 -11.24 -0.15 -10.93
N LEU A 167 -12.28 0.62 -11.22
CA LEU A 167 -12.34 2.05 -10.96
C LEU A 167 -13.74 2.44 -10.51
N GLY A 168 -13.83 3.03 -9.33
CA GLY A 168 -15.00 3.76 -8.86
C GLY A 168 -14.64 5.22 -8.66
N VAL A 169 -15.41 6.14 -9.25
CA VAL A 169 -15.19 7.58 -9.13
C VAL A 169 -16.53 8.25 -8.82
N ASP A 170 -16.55 8.99 -7.72
CA ASP A 170 -17.59 9.93 -7.34
C ASP A 170 -17.07 11.36 -7.51
N GLU A 171 -17.89 12.38 -7.19
CA GLU A 171 -17.53 13.79 -7.38
C GLU A 171 -16.19 14.19 -6.71
N ARG A 172 -15.96 13.67 -5.49
CA ARG A 172 -14.80 14.03 -4.64
C ARG A 172 -14.00 12.85 -4.09
N SER A 173 -14.42 11.63 -4.41
CA SER A 173 -13.82 10.39 -3.92
C SER A 173 -13.57 9.46 -5.08
N ALA A 174 -12.47 8.72 -5.06
CA ALA A 174 -12.21 7.66 -6.02
C ALA A 174 -11.58 6.47 -5.32
N THR A 175 -11.82 5.29 -5.87
CA THR A 175 -11.11 4.06 -5.51
C THR A 175 -10.59 3.44 -6.80
N VAL A 176 -9.27 3.34 -6.90
CA VAL A 176 -8.57 2.65 -7.99
C VAL A 176 -8.16 1.29 -7.45
N ILE A 177 -8.58 0.23 -8.13
CA ILE A 177 -8.23 -1.14 -7.73
C ILE A 177 -7.11 -1.61 -8.65
N ILE A 178 -5.95 -1.93 -8.06
CA ILE A 178 -4.77 -2.39 -8.78
C ILE A 178 -4.39 -3.82 -8.42
N GLN A 179 -3.83 -4.56 -9.37
CA GLN A 179 -3.32 -5.91 -9.18
C GLN A 179 -1.79 -5.87 -8.99
N SER A 180 -1.30 -6.55 -7.97
CA SER A 180 0.13 -6.80 -7.74
C SER A 180 0.53 -8.14 -8.35
N GLY A 181 1.67 -8.22 -9.01
CA GLY A 181 2.21 -9.50 -9.51
C GLY A 181 2.57 -10.50 -8.40
N GLY A 182 2.72 -10.03 -7.16
CA GLY A 182 3.08 -10.82 -5.99
C GLY A 182 1.94 -11.17 -5.04
N LYS A 183 0.68 -10.85 -5.38
CA LYS A 183 -0.50 -11.07 -4.51
C LYS A 183 -1.62 -11.81 -5.25
N HIS A 184 -2.41 -12.57 -4.49
CA HIS A 184 -3.61 -13.23 -5.01
C HIS A 184 -4.86 -12.34 -5.00
N PHE A 185 -4.81 -11.22 -4.27
CA PHE A 185 -5.92 -10.31 -4.11
C PHE A 185 -5.58 -8.93 -4.65
N ASN A 186 -6.62 -8.24 -5.10
CA ASN A 186 -6.54 -6.88 -5.60
C ASN A 186 -6.37 -5.87 -4.46
N SER A 187 -5.68 -4.77 -4.74
CA SER A 187 -5.39 -3.72 -3.77
C SER A 187 -6.21 -2.46 -4.09
N PRO A 188 -7.22 -2.11 -3.29
CA PRO A 188 -7.95 -0.85 -3.45
C PRO A 188 -7.14 0.33 -2.89
N VAL A 189 -6.95 1.35 -3.71
CA VAL A 189 -6.29 2.62 -3.36
C VAL A 189 -7.35 3.71 -3.37
N ASN A 190 -7.53 4.38 -2.22
CA ASN A 190 -8.54 5.40 -2.07
C ASN A 190 -7.92 6.79 -2.27
N LEU A 191 -8.64 7.65 -2.99
CA LEU A 191 -8.23 9.00 -3.29
C LEU A 191 -9.35 10.00 -2.97
N LYS A 192 -8.94 11.23 -2.66
CA LYS A 192 -9.84 12.38 -2.53
C LYS A 192 -9.37 13.51 -3.42
N ARG A 193 -10.33 14.19 -4.05
CA ARG A 193 -10.07 15.36 -4.90
C ARG A 193 -9.96 16.61 -4.02
N ASN A 194 -8.90 17.39 -4.20
CA ASN A 194 -8.75 18.69 -3.54
C ASN A 194 -9.47 19.80 -4.33
N ASN A 195 -9.36 21.05 -3.87
CA ASN A 195 -9.98 22.20 -4.53
C ASN A 195 -9.32 22.58 -5.86
N ASP A 196 -8.11 22.11 -6.12
CA ASP A 196 -7.33 22.38 -7.34
C ASP A 196 -7.52 21.27 -8.39
N ASP A 197 -8.55 20.44 -8.24
CA ASP A 197 -8.81 19.30 -9.12
C ASP A 197 -7.67 18.26 -9.16
N GLN A 198 -7.03 18.03 -8.02
CA GLN A 198 -5.96 17.03 -7.90
C GLN A 198 -6.42 15.88 -7.01
N TRP A 199 -6.25 14.65 -7.49
CA TRP A 199 -6.46 13.45 -6.70
C TRP A 199 -5.27 13.21 -5.77
N LYS A 200 -5.57 13.07 -4.48
CA LYS A 200 -4.57 12.78 -3.44
C LYS A 200 -4.91 11.45 -2.78
N LEU A 201 -3.91 10.60 -2.58
CA LEU A 201 -4.09 9.30 -1.95
C LEU A 201 -4.36 9.47 -0.46
N PHE A 202 -5.23 8.63 0.09
CA PHE A 202 -5.46 8.55 1.52
C PHE A 202 -5.37 7.08 1.94
N ASN A 203 -4.64 6.82 3.04
CA ASN A 203 -4.50 5.50 3.64
C ASN A 203 -3.91 4.45 2.67
N ILE A 204 -2.58 4.47 2.51
CA ILE A 204 -1.85 3.56 1.61
C ILE A 204 -1.66 2.14 2.17
N SER A 205 -2.32 1.79 3.28
CA SER A 205 -2.11 0.51 3.97
C SER A 205 -2.43 -0.72 3.11
N ASN A 206 -3.40 -0.62 2.19
CA ASN A 206 -3.78 -1.74 1.33
C ASN A 206 -2.67 -2.16 0.36
N ILE A 207 -1.84 -1.23 -0.07
CA ILE A 207 -0.71 -1.49 -0.98
C ILE A 207 0.59 -1.77 -0.23
N ALA A 208 0.70 -1.33 1.02
CA ALA A 208 1.81 -1.63 1.93
C ALA A 208 1.71 -3.01 2.61
N THR A 209 1.25 -4.03 1.87
CA THR A 209 1.16 -5.42 2.34
C THR A 209 2.23 -6.28 1.67
N GLY A 210 2.73 -7.30 2.37
CA GLY A 210 3.77 -8.22 1.87
C GLY A 210 3.36 -8.98 0.60
N VAL A 211 4.37 -9.44 -0.14
CA VAL A 211 4.22 -10.18 -1.40
C VAL A 211 4.75 -11.61 -1.26
N ARG A 212 4.48 -12.47 -2.25
CA ARG A 212 5.06 -13.82 -2.30
C ARG A 212 6.59 -13.75 -2.38
N GLU A 213 7.27 -14.59 -1.62
CA GLU A 213 8.71 -14.84 -1.76
C GLU A 213 9.03 -15.38 -3.17
N THR A 214 10.17 -14.95 -3.69
CA THR A 214 10.79 -15.47 -4.92
C THR A 214 11.17 -16.94 -4.77
N GLU A 215 11.49 -17.62 -5.86
CA GLU A 215 12.00 -19.00 -5.77
C GLU A 215 13.32 -19.07 -5.01
N ASP A 216 14.19 -18.07 -5.16
CA ASP A 216 15.49 -18.01 -4.50
C ASP A 216 15.34 -17.86 -2.97
N GLU A 217 14.42 -17.02 -2.50
CA GLU A 217 14.15 -16.80 -1.07
C GLU A 217 13.54 -18.04 -0.39
N LYS A 218 12.74 -18.83 -1.11
CA LYS A 218 12.06 -20.01 -0.56
C LYS A 218 12.99 -21.14 -0.11
N TYR A 219 14.24 -21.13 -0.55
CA TYR A 219 15.23 -22.17 -0.25
C TYR A 219 16.46 -21.65 0.52
N ASP A 220 16.44 -20.38 0.94
CA ASP A 220 17.49 -19.76 1.76
C ASP A 220 17.22 -20.06 3.26
N PHE A 221 17.63 -21.24 3.72
CA PHE A 221 17.49 -21.71 5.11
C PHE A 221 18.84 -21.94 5.81
#